data_AF-A0A7C1RXM4-F1
#
_entry.id   AF-A0A7C1RXM4-F1
#
_cell.length_a   1.000
_cell.length_b   1.000
_cell.length_c   1.000
_cell.angle_alpha   90.00
_cell.angle_beta   90.00
_cell.angle_gamma   90.00
#
_symmetry.space_group_name_H-M   'P 1'
#
loop_
_entity.id
_entity.type
_entity.pdbx_description
1 polymer ?
#
loop_
_entity_poly.entity_id
_entity_poly.type
_entity_poly.pdbx_seq_one_letter_code
_entity_poly.pdbx_strand_id
1 'polypeptide(L)'
;MNLQDKLLSSYLAFQENLDISNPMSELRDKAIRNFEVQGFPTKKEENWKYTSLNSIIKNDFSLTPSKEDTIEFKDVKKYFIHDLDTYN
;
A
#
# COMPACT_ATOMS: atom_id res chain seq x y z
N MET A 1 -15.77 -5.06 4.05
CA MET A 1 -14.43 -5.14 4.68
C MET A 1 -14.07 -3.77 5.21
N ASN A 2 -13.68 -3.68 6.47
CA ASN A 2 -13.15 -2.44 7.05
C ASN A 2 -11.72 -2.18 6.52
N LEU A 3 -11.13 -1.04 6.83
CA LEU A 3 -9.78 -0.68 6.36
C LEU A 3 -8.70 -1.68 6.82
N GLN A 4 -8.81 -2.21 8.03
CA GLN A 4 -7.87 -3.20 8.56
C GLN A 4 -7.93 -4.49 7.73
N ASP A 5 -9.12 -5.03 7.49
CA ASP A 5 -9.30 -6.22 6.65
C ASP A 5 -8.71 -6.02 5.25
N LYS A 6 -8.93 -4.84 4.65
CA LYS A 6 -8.41 -4.49 3.33
C LYS A 6 -6.88 -4.50 3.31
N LEU A 7 -6.24 -3.91 4.32
CA LEU A 7 -4.77 -3.88 4.44
C LEU A 7 -4.19 -5.27 4.62
N LEU A 8 -4.82 -6.12 5.45
CA LEU A 8 -4.39 -7.51 5.65
C LEU A 8 -4.48 -8.31 4.34
N SER A 9 -5.61 -8.23 3.63
CA SER A 9 -5.76 -8.91 2.34
C SER A 9 -4.81 -8.38 1.27
N SER A 10 -4.58 -7.07 1.23
CA SER A 10 -3.60 -6.47 0.33
C SER A 10 -2.18 -6.95 0.61
N TYR A 11 -1.82 -7.19 1.88
CA TYR A 11 -0.52 -7.71 2.24
C TYR A 11 -0.33 -9.16 1.78
N LEU A 12 -1.36 -10.01 1.89
CA LEU A 12 -1.31 -11.39 1.39
C LEU A 12 -1.06 -11.42 -0.13
N ALA A 13 -1.81 -10.62 -0.89
CA ALA A 13 -1.60 -10.51 -2.34
C ALA A 13 -0.20 -9.95 -2.70
N PHE A 14 0.33 -9.05 -1.86
CA PHE A 14 1.68 -8.53 -2.04
C PHE A 14 2.76 -9.59 -1.79
N GLN A 15 2.60 -10.46 -0.78
CA GLN A 15 3.56 -11.52 -0.47
C GLN A 15 3.72 -12.54 -1.61
N GLU A 16 2.63 -12.89 -2.31
CA GLU A 16 2.68 -13.82 -3.44
C GLU A 16 3.63 -13.38 -4.55
N ASN A 17 3.92 -12.08 -4.65
CA ASN A 17 4.76 -11.48 -5.66
C ASN A 17 6.19 -11.17 -5.20
N LEU A 18 6.55 -11.48 -3.95
CA LEU A 18 7.87 -11.19 -3.39
C LEU A 18 8.86 -12.34 -3.57
N ASP A 19 10.10 -11.99 -3.88
CA ASP A 19 11.22 -12.94 -3.90
C ASP A 19 11.53 -13.46 -2.49
N ILE A 20 11.72 -14.78 -2.40
CA ILE A 20 11.94 -15.55 -1.16
C ILE A 20 13.25 -15.12 -0.48
N SER A 21 14.19 -14.53 -1.22
CA SER A 21 15.49 -14.07 -0.72
C SER A 21 15.47 -12.75 0.06
N ASN A 22 14.31 -12.08 0.18
CA ASN A 22 14.26 -10.74 0.74
C ASN A 22 14.56 -10.72 2.26
N PRO A 23 15.63 -10.03 2.70
CA PRO A 23 16.03 -10.01 4.12
C PRO A 23 15.01 -9.32 5.04
N MET A 24 14.02 -8.61 4.47
CA MET A 24 12.99 -7.90 5.23
C MET A 24 11.70 -8.71 5.40
N SER A 25 11.58 -9.90 4.81
CA SER A 25 10.36 -10.71 4.84
C SER A 25 9.92 -11.03 6.27
N GLU A 26 10.83 -11.52 7.12
CA GLU A 26 10.51 -11.85 8.51
C GLU A 26 10.03 -10.64 9.32
N LEU A 27 10.62 -9.47 9.08
CA LEU A 27 10.23 -8.24 9.78
C LEU A 27 8.82 -7.81 9.36
N ARG A 28 8.51 -7.86 8.07
CA ARG A 28 7.17 -7.52 7.55
C ARG A 28 6.12 -8.49 8.07
N ASP A 29 6.42 -9.78 8.11
CA ASP A 29 5.51 -10.82 8.62
C ASP A 29 5.23 -10.63 10.10
N LYS A 30 6.25 -10.29 10.88
CA LYS A 30 6.08 -9.97 12.30
C LYS A 30 5.24 -8.71 12.47
N ALA A 31 5.49 -7.67 11.68
CA ALA A 31 4.76 -6.41 11.75
C ALA A 31 3.29 -6.58 11.39
N ILE A 32 2.97 -7.32 10.32
CA ILE A 32 1.58 -7.50 9.89
C ILE A 32 0.80 -8.36 10.88
N ARG A 33 1.41 -9.40 11.46
CA ARG A 33 0.76 -10.24 12.50
C ARG A 33 0.48 -9.43 13.76
N ASN A 34 1.42 -8.59 14.18
CA ASN A 34 1.18 -7.67 15.29
C ASN A 34 0.03 -6.71 14.98
N PHE A 35 -0.03 -6.18 13.76
CA PHE A 35 -1.13 -5.31 13.32
C PHE A 35 -2.47 -6.04 13.25
N GLU A 36 -2.51 -7.30 12.82
CA GLU A 36 -3.72 -8.13 12.81
C GLU A 36 -4.30 -8.27 14.23
N VAL A 37 -3.44 -8.54 15.22
CA VAL A 37 -3.84 -8.73 16.62
C VAL A 37 -4.20 -7.40 17.31
N GLN A 38 -3.40 -6.34 17.09
CA GLN A 38 -3.57 -5.06 17.80
C GLN A 38 -4.57 -4.13 17.11
N GLY A 39 -4.69 -4.23 15.78
CA GLY A 39 -5.50 -3.34 14.96
C GLY A 39 -4.99 -1.90 14.96
N PHE A 40 -5.89 -0.97 14.61
CA PHE A 40 -5.60 0.45 14.74
C PHE A 40 -5.71 0.89 16.21
N PRO A 41 -4.81 1.77 16.65
CA PRO A 41 -4.84 2.26 18.02
C PRO A 41 -6.06 3.15 18.26
N THR A 42 -6.47 3.20 19.52
CA THR A 42 -7.65 3.94 19.96
C THR A 42 -7.28 5.00 20.98
N LYS A 43 -8.17 5.99 21.20
CA LYS A 43 -7.98 6.99 22.26
C LYS A 43 -7.90 6.43 23.68
N LYS A 44 -8.18 5.13 23.87
CA LYS A 44 -8.00 4.44 25.16
C LYS A 44 -6.51 4.24 25.48
N GLU A 45 -5.66 4.20 24.46
CA GLU A 45 -4.21 4.14 24.63
C GLU A 45 -3.67 5.54 24.92
N GLU A 46 -2.80 5.65 25.92
CA GLU A 46 -2.25 6.93 26.39
C GLU A 46 -1.57 7.71 25.26
N ASN A 47 -0.77 7.03 24.44
CA ASN A 47 -0.07 7.61 23.29
C ASN A 47 -1.01 8.17 22.20
N TRP A 48 -2.28 7.77 22.20
CA TRP A 48 -3.28 8.14 21.19
C TRP A 48 -4.44 8.96 21.75
N LYS A 49 -4.39 9.32 23.03
CA LYS A 49 -5.48 10.01 23.74
C LYS A 49 -5.99 11.27 23.03
N TYR A 50 -5.07 12.04 22.44
CA TYR A 50 -5.37 13.31 21.78
C TYR A 50 -5.36 13.23 20.25
N THR A 51 -5.02 12.08 19.68
CA THR A 51 -4.89 11.88 18.23
C THR A 51 -5.94 10.87 17.76
N SER A 52 -7.08 11.37 17.27
CA SER A 52 -8.15 10.50 16.77
C SER A 52 -7.83 9.96 15.38
N LEU A 53 -7.82 8.64 15.21
CA LEU A 53 -7.73 8.01 13.88
C LEU A 53 -9.08 7.81 13.18
N ASN A 54 -10.21 8.07 13.87
CA ASN A 54 -11.56 7.87 13.32
C ASN A 54 -11.80 8.54 11.96
N SER A 55 -11.23 9.72 11.70
CA SER A 55 -11.39 10.42 10.41
C SER A 55 -10.72 9.69 9.25
N ILE A 56 -9.74 8.83 9.54
CA ILE A 56 -9.05 8.00 8.56
C ILE A 56 -9.80 6.67 8.47
N ILE A 57 -9.97 5.97 9.58
CA ILE A 57 -10.49 4.59 9.61
C ILE A 57 -11.92 4.48 9.06
N LYS A 58 -12.74 5.53 9.22
CA LYS A 58 -14.14 5.54 8.74
C LYS A 58 -14.28 5.80 7.24
N ASN A 59 -13.23 6.26 6.56
CA ASN A 59 -13.30 6.46 5.13
C ASN A 59 -13.26 5.12 4.39
N ASP A 60 -14.00 5.05 3.29
CA ASP A 60 -13.97 3.89 2.42
C ASP A 60 -12.82 4.01 1.42
N PHE A 61 -11.67 3.45 1.75
CA PHE A 61 -10.50 3.45 0.88
C PHE A 61 -10.52 2.31 -0.12
N SER A 62 -10.11 2.59 -1.36
CA SER A 62 -9.71 1.57 -2.34
C SER A 62 -8.20 1.40 -2.27
N LEU A 63 -7.72 0.20 -1.92
CA LEU A 63 -6.27 -0.11 -1.91
C LEU A 63 -5.76 -0.56 -3.29
N THR A 64 -6.68 -0.93 -4.17
CA THR A 64 -6.40 -1.25 -5.56
C THR A 64 -6.95 -0.13 -6.46
N PRO A 65 -6.33 0.12 -7.61
CA PRO A 65 -6.89 1.00 -8.61
C PRO A 65 -8.28 0.46 -9.01
N SER A 66 -9.31 1.29 -8.89
CA SER A 66 -10.66 0.94 -9.34
C SER A 66 -10.80 1.00 -10.86
N LYS A 67 -9.85 1.66 -11.53
CA LYS A 67 -9.67 1.66 -12.98
C LYS A 67 -8.20 1.46 -13.29
N GLU A 68 -7.92 0.59 -14.26
CA GLU A 68 -6.69 0.68 -15.02
C GLU A 68 -6.80 1.93 -15.90
N ASP A 69 -6.14 3.01 -15.50
CA ASP A 69 -5.91 4.14 -16.39
C ASP A 69 -4.90 3.66 -17.44
N THR A 70 -5.43 3.03 -18.49
CA THR A 70 -4.65 2.63 -19.66
C THR A 70 -4.14 3.90 -20.33
N ILE A 71 -2.84 4.14 -20.23
CA ILE A 71 -2.17 5.24 -20.92
C ILE A 71 -1.99 4.82 -22.37
N GLU A 72 -2.64 5.51 -23.30
CA GLU A 72 -2.46 5.23 -24.72
C GLU A 72 -1.21 5.92 -25.25
N PHE A 73 -0.64 5.37 -26.34
CA PHE A 73 0.54 5.95 -27.00
C PHE A 73 0.37 7.44 -27.33
N LYS A 74 -0.85 7.86 -27.72
CA LYS A 74 -1.19 9.25 -28.04
C LYS A 74 -0.98 10.20 -26.84
N ASP A 75 -1.17 9.70 -25.62
CA ASP A 75 -1.12 10.51 -24.39
C ASP A 75 0.33 10.79 -23.96
N VAL A 76 1.26 9.90 -24.33
CA VAL A 76 2.69 10.00 -23.98
C VAL A 76 3.56 10.54 -25.11
N LYS A 77 3.10 10.48 -26.37
CA LYS A 77 3.87 10.85 -27.56
C LYS A 77 4.54 12.23 -27.44
N LYS A 78 3.86 13.22 -26.87
CA LYS A 78 4.39 14.60 -26.76
C LYS A 78 5.55 14.76 -25.76
N TYR A 79 5.77 13.76 -24.91
CA TYR A 79 6.85 13.78 -23.92
C TYR A 79 8.06 12.96 -24.38
N PHE A 80 8.01 12.34 -25.56
CA PHE A 80 9.13 11.58 -26.09
C PHE A 80 10.22 12.56 -26.54
N ILE A 81 11.42 12.36 -26.02
CA ILE A 81 12.60 13.09 -26.48
C ILE A 81 13.17 12.29 -27.63
N HIS A 82 13.05 12.84 -28.84
CA HIS A 82 13.67 12.28 -30.03
C HIS A 82 15.16 12.64 -30.05
N ASP A 83 15.98 11.79 -30.66
CA ASP A 83 17.43 12.00 -30.85
C ASP A 83 18.30 11.96 -29.56
N LEU A 84 17.87 11.19 -28.56
CA LEU A 84 18.80 10.76 -27.50
C LEU A 84 19.68 9.63 -28.04
N ASP A 85 20.87 9.98 -28.53
CA ASP A 85 21.97 9.04 -28.72
C ASP A 85 22.39 8.48 -27.36
N THR A 86 21.71 7.43 -26.87
CA THR A 86 22.21 6.67 -25.73
C THR A 86 23.29 5.73 -26.25
N TYR A 87 24.55 6.12 -26.07
CA TYR A 87 25.70 5.24 -26.26
C TYR A 87 25.65 4.12 -25.20
N ASN A 88 25.79 2.87 -25.67
CA ASN A 88 25.93 1.66 -24.84
C ASN A 88 27.29 1.59 -24.14
#